data_AF-A0A6G7Z085-F1
#
_entry.id   AF-A0A6G7Z085-F1
#
_cell.length_a   1.000
_cell.length_b   1.000
_cell.length_c   1.000
_cell.angle_alpha   90.00
_cell.angle_beta   90.00
_cell.angle_gamma   90.00
#
_symmetry.space_group_name_H-M   'P 1'
#
loop_
_entity.id
_entity.type
_entity.pdbx_description
1 polymer ?
#
loop_
_entity_poly.entity_id
_entity_poly.type
_entity_poly.pdbx_seq_one_letter_code
_entity_poly.pdbx_strand_id
1 'polypeptide(L)'
;MTRPKLADIEQRADAATEGPWEADGSEVSQHWSLPEPWLTVASNEVSCMSYCYGGSARGIEQDEDAEFIAHARTDVPAMSAAIRDVLAVHVEATCSRGYPQAYCVDCDQAWPCATVRAVTAHIDVTPKEN
;
A
#
# COMPACT_ATOMS: atom_id res chain seq x y z
N MET A 1 -3.51 18.03 1.45
CA MET A 1 -2.71 16.95 0.85
C MET A 1 -3.57 16.29 -0.22
N THR A 2 -3.00 15.94 -1.38
CA THR A 2 -3.73 15.24 -2.44
C THR A 2 -3.96 13.78 -2.02
N ARG A 3 -5.14 13.21 -2.30
CA ARG A 3 -5.43 11.79 -2.02
C ARG A 3 -4.46 10.90 -2.82
N PRO A 4 -3.93 9.81 -2.26
CA PRO A 4 -3.11 8.88 -3.03
C PRO A 4 -3.96 8.17 -4.09
N LYS A 5 -3.38 7.90 -5.26
CA LYS A 5 -4.00 7.06 -6.29
C LYS A 5 -3.86 5.59 -5.93
N LEU A 6 -4.93 4.82 -6.07
CA LEU A 6 -4.93 3.36 -5.83
C LEU A 6 -3.92 2.66 -6.75
N ALA A 7 -3.91 3.01 -8.04
CA ALA A 7 -2.97 2.46 -9.01
C ALA A 7 -1.50 2.74 -8.65
N ASP A 8 -1.20 3.91 -8.07
CA ASP A 8 0.17 4.24 -7.65
C ASP A 8 0.57 3.51 -6.37
N ILE A 9 -0.39 3.22 -5.47
CA ILE A 9 -0.15 2.38 -4.27
C ILE A 9 0.22 0.97 -4.71
N GLU A 10 -0.56 0.39 -5.62
CA GLU A 10 -0.33 -0.94 -6.15
C GLU A 10 1.01 -1.03 -6.87
N GLN A 11 1.32 -0.05 -7.73
CA GLN A 11 2.61 -0.01 -8.42
C GLN A 11 3.80 0.06 -7.44
N ARG A 12 3.71 0.89 -6.39
CA ARG A 12 4.78 0.96 -5.38
C ARG A 12 4.95 -0.38 -4.65
N ALA A 13 3.84 -1.06 -4.36
CA ALA A 13 3.89 -2.35 -3.70
C ALA A 13 4.47 -3.46 -4.60
N ASP A 14 4.14 -3.44 -5.89
CA ASP A 14 4.69 -4.39 -6.88
C ASP A 14 6.17 -4.14 -7.18
N ALA A 15 6.63 -2.88 -7.08
CA ALA A 15 8.03 -2.52 -7.29
C ALA A 15 8.92 -2.75 -6.06
N ALA A 16 8.33 -2.98 -4.89
CA ALA A 16 9.06 -3.22 -3.65
C ALA A 16 9.70 -4.62 -3.65
N THR A 17 10.75 -4.80 -2.86
CA THR A 17 11.40 -6.11 -2.69
C THR A 17 10.39 -7.17 -2.23
N GLU A 18 10.50 -8.38 -2.76
CA GLU A 18 9.58 -9.46 -2.37
C GLU A 18 9.70 -9.80 -0.89
N GLY A 19 8.55 -9.99 -0.25
CA GLY A 19 8.44 -10.39 1.15
C GLY A 19 8.42 -11.92 1.34
N PRO A 20 8.30 -12.41 2.58
CA PRO A 20 8.14 -11.63 3.81
C PRO A 20 9.42 -10.89 4.21
N TRP A 21 9.24 -9.72 4.82
CA TRP A 21 10.32 -8.95 5.44
C TRP A 21 10.37 -9.24 6.93
N GLU A 22 11.54 -9.08 7.53
CA GLU A 22 11.73 -9.12 8.98
C GLU A 22 12.52 -7.90 9.46
N ALA A 23 12.23 -7.48 10.69
CA ALA A 23 12.97 -6.44 11.38
C ALA A 23 13.88 -7.09 12.43
N ASP A 24 15.19 -6.80 12.39
CA ASP A 24 16.18 -7.38 13.31
C ASP A 24 16.83 -6.34 14.25
N GLY A 25 16.22 -5.16 14.34
CA GLY A 25 16.65 -4.05 15.19
C GLY A 25 17.75 -3.17 14.59
N SER A 26 18.37 -3.56 13.48
CA SER A 26 19.33 -2.70 12.77
C SER A 26 19.08 -2.57 11.27
N GLU A 27 18.29 -3.48 10.70
CA GLU A 27 17.89 -3.49 9.32
C GLU A 27 16.50 -4.11 9.14
N VAL A 28 15.89 -3.82 7.99
CA VAL A 28 14.75 -4.58 7.46
C VAL A 28 15.26 -5.39 6.30
N SER A 29 15.13 -6.71 6.38
CA SER A 29 15.69 -7.66 5.41
C SER A 29 14.65 -8.69 5.02
N GLN A 30 14.94 -9.50 3.99
CA GLN A 30 14.10 -10.64 3.67
C GLN A 30 14.19 -11.71 4.76
N HIS A 31 13.03 -12.18 5.23
CA HIS A 31 12.94 -13.14 6.33
C HIS A 31 13.63 -14.46 5.97
N TRP A 32 14.33 -15.06 6.95
CA TRP A 32 15.12 -16.29 6.82
C TRP A 32 14.39 -17.51 6.25
N SER A 33 13.05 -17.49 6.19
CA SER A 33 12.25 -18.55 5.54
C SER A 33 12.42 -18.61 4.02
N LEU A 34 13.00 -17.59 3.39
CA LEU A 34 13.28 -17.56 1.95
C LEU A 34 14.66 -18.16 1.62
N PRO A 35 14.88 -18.69 0.40
CA PRO A 35 16.20 -19.15 -0.03
C PRO A 35 17.23 -18.00 -0.10
N GLU A 36 18.47 -18.27 0.30
CA GLU A 36 19.59 -17.34 0.16
C GLU A 36 19.94 -17.04 -1.32
N PRO A 37 20.52 -15.87 -1.64
CA PRO A 37 20.88 -14.78 -0.72
C PRO A 37 19.70 -13.86 -0.39
N TRP A 38 19.58 -13.47 0.88
CA TRP A 38 18.58 -12.48 1.32
C TRP A 38 18.99 -11.06 0.93
N LEU A 39 18.01 -10.27 0.52
CA LEU A 39 18.21 -8.85 0.20
C LEU A 39 17.92 -7.99 1.44
N THR A 40 18.82 -7.04 1.71
CA THR A 40 18.53 -5.95 2.64
C THR A 40 17.57 -4.97 1.98
N VAL A 41 16.39 -4.77 2.58
CA VAL A 41 15.32 -3.91 2.07
C VAL A 41 15.57 -2.46 2.47
N ALA A 42 16.01 -2.24 3.71
CA ALA A 42 16.42 -0.95 4.23
C ALA A 42 17.68 -1.14 5.09
N SER A 43 18.74 -0.40 4.74
CA SER A 43 19.98 -0.33 5.51
C SER A 43 20.34 1.12 5.79
N ASN A 44 21.18 1.30 6.80
CA ASN A 44 21.67 2.61 7.20
C ASN A 44 23.07 2.82 6.62
N GLU A 45 23.27 3.92 5.90
CA GLU A 45 24.59 4.26 5.36
C GLU A 45 25.53 4.74 6.47
N VAL A 46 26.66 4.06 6.63
CA VAL A 46 27.77 4.51 7.48
C VAL A 46 28.52 5.63 6.77
N SER A 47 28.17 6.87 7.11
CA SER A 47 28.96 8.05 6.75
C SER A 47 30.14 8.22 7.72
N CYS A 48 31.29 7.64 7.37
CA CYS A 48 32.55 7.88 8.08
C CYS A 48 33.04 9.31 7.79
N MET A 49 32.82 10.26 8.70
CA MET A 49 33.62 11.49 8.71
C MET A 49 35.06 11.20 9.19
N SER A 50 35.97 12.15 8.97
CA SER A 50 37.43 12.05 9.13
C SER A 50 37.98 11.58 10.49
N TYR A 51 37.12 11.28 11.47
CA TYR A 51 37.48 10.83 12.83
C TYR A 51 36.69 9.63 13.36
N CYS A 52 35.93 8.90 12.54
CA CYS A 52 35.15 7.76 13.04
C CYS A 52 35.93 6.43 12.97
N TYR A 53 36.31 5.89 14.14
CA TYR A 53 36.60 4.46 14.33
C TYR A 53 35.29 3.66 14.09
N GLY A 54 35.02 3.29 12.83
CA GLY A 54 34.00 2.31 12.46
C GLY A 54 32.60 2.56 13.01
N GLY A 55 32.10 3.80 12.96
CA GLY A 55 30.77 4.13 13.48
C GLY A 55 29.69 3.32 12.77
N SER A 56 28.95 2.46 13.48
CA SER A 56 27.79 1.77 12.92
C SER A 56 26.68 2.80 12.71
N ALA A 57 26.21 2.96 11.47
CA ALA A 57 24.99 3.69 11.23
C ALA A 57 23.87 2.84 11.80
N ARG A 58 23.18 3.37 12.79
CA ARG A 58 21.97 2.77 13.31
C ARG A 58 20.83 3.65 12.85
N GLY A 59 19.91 3.06 12.11
CA GLY A 59 18.59 3.63 11.93
C GLY A 59 18.03 3.79 13.33
N ILE A 60 17.60 5.00 13.67
CA ILE A 60 16.84 5.19 14.89
C ILE A 60 15.41 4.82 14.52
N GLU A 61 15.13 3.53 14.57
CA GLU A 61 13.79 2.98 14.40
C GLU A 61 13.35 2.47 15.76
N GLN A 62 12.16 2.85 16.20
CA GLN A 62 11.51 2.13 17.28
C GLN A 62 11.08 0.78 16.72
N ASP A 63 11.08 -0.27 17.55
CA ASP A 63 10.70 -1.62 17.11
C ASP A 63 9.33 -1.61 16.41
N GLU A 64 8.41 -0.75 16.86
CA GLU A 64 7.08 -0.57 16.26
C GLU A 64 7.11 0.02 14.84
N ASP A 65 8.04 0.94 14.57
CA ASP A 65 8.18 1.55 13.24
C ASP A 65 8.75 0.52 12.25
N ALA A 66 9.72 -0.28 12.68
CA ALA A 66 10.34 -1.34 11.88
C ALA A 66 9.34 -2.47 11.58
N GLU A 67 8.57 -2.89 12.58
CA GLU A 67 7.50 -3.89 12.41
C GLU A 67 6.41 -3.39 11.44
N PHE A 68 6.00 -2.13 11.56
CA PHE A 68 5.05 -1.52 10.63
C PHE A 68 5.57 -1.55 9.18
N ILE A 69 6.84 -1.19 8.96
CA ILE A 69 7.47 -1.23 7.64
C ILE A 69 7.53 -2.66 7.10
N ALA A 70 7.93 -3.64 7.93
CA ALA A 70 8.00 -5.04 7.55
C ALA A 70 6.63 -5.58 7.09
N HIS A 71 5.57 -5.27 7.83
CA HIS A 71 4.21 -5.68 7.52
C HIS A 71 3.58 -4.92 6.35
N ALA A 72 4.03 -3.70 6.05
CA ALA A 72 3.50 -2.92 4.93
C ALA A 72 3.60 -3.67 3.59
N ARG A 73 4.61 -4.56 3.41
CA ARG A 73 4.75 -5.35 2.18
C ARG A 73 3.59 -6.34 1.96
N THR A 74 2.97 -6.84 3.02
CA THR A 74 1.80 -7.75 2.95
C THR A 74 0.48 -7.00 3.07
N ASP A 75 0.43 -6.05 4.00
CA ASP A 75 -0.83 -5.40 4.38
C ASP A 75 -1.29 -4.43 3.31
N VAL A 76 -0.37 -3.66 2.70
CA VAL A 76 -0.73 -2.67 1.66
C VAL A 76 -1.32 -3.34 0.41
N PRO A 77 -0.72 -4.41 -0.17
CA PRO A 77 -1.35 -5.15 -1.26
C PRO A 77 -2.70 -5.77 -0.89
N ALA A 78 -2.83 -6.34 0.32
CA ALA A 78 -4.08 -6.93 0.75
C ALA A 78 -5.19 -5.88 0.87
N MET A 79 -4.88 -4.71 1.43
CA MET A 79 -5.80 -3.59 1.53
C MET A 79 -6.16 -3.00 0.15
N SER A 80 -5.21 -2.85 -0.77
CA SER A 80 -5.50 -2.35 -2.11
C SER A 80 -6.38 -3.31 -2.90
N ALA A 81 -6.10 -4.63 -2.81
CA ALA A 81 -6.95 -5.67 -3.39
C ALA A 81 -8.36 -5.63 -2.81
N ALA A 82 -8.50 -5.55 -1.48
CA ALA A 82 -9.81 -5.47 -0.84
C ALA A 82 -10.60 -4.22 -1.27
N ILE A 83 -9.93 -3.06 -1.38
CA ILE A 83 -10.57 -1.82 -1.89
C ILE A 83 -11.06 -2.03 -3.33
N ARG A 84 -10.25 -2.66 -4.19
CA ARG A 84 -10.63 -2.95 -5.58
C ARG A 84 -11.82 -3.89 -5.64
N ASP A 85 -11.84 -4.95 -4.85
CA ASP A 85 -12.94 -5.91 -4.81
C ASP A 85 -14.25 -5.27 -4.34
N VAL A 86 -14.18 -4.40 -3.31
CA VAL A 86 -15.33 -3.61 -2.87
C VAL A 86 -15.82 -2.66 -3.96
N LEU A 87 -14.92 -1.99 -4.67
CA LEU A 87 -15.33 -1.09 -5.76
C LEU A 87 -15.91 -1.86 -6.95
N ALA A 88 -15.42 -3.08 -7.23
CA ALA A 88 -15.88 -3.91 -8.34
C ALA A 88 -17.33 -4.38 -8.21
N VAL A 89 -17.84 -4.54 -6.99
CA VAL A 89 -19.27 -4.88 -6.76
C VAL A 89 -20.18 -3.66 -6.91
N HIS A 90 -19.66 -2.45 -6.78
CA HIS A 90 -20.44 -1.21 -6.94
C HIS A 90 -20.40 -0.71 -8.38
N VAL A 91 -21.33 -1.19 -9.21
CA VAL A 91 -21.42 -0.84 -10.63
C VAL A 91 -22.43 0.28 -10.87
N GLU A 92 -22.01 1.32 -11.59
CA GLU A 92 -22.90 2.36 -12.11
C GLU A 92 -23.82 1.79 -13.19
N ALA A 93 -25.13 1.97 -13.03
CA ALA A 93 -26.12 1.67 -14.06
C ALA A 93 -26.92 2.90 -14.44
N THR A 94 -27.07 3.13 -15.74
CA THR A 94 -27.96 4.12 -16.33
C THR A 94 -29.23 3.41 -16.82
N CYS A 95 -30.30 3.52 -16.02
CA CYS A 95 -31.71 3.18 -16.26
C CYS A 95 -32.11 1.97 -17.16
N SER A 96 -32.84 1.03 -16.53
CA SER A 96 -33.97 0.30 -17.14
C SER A 96 -35.16 0.04 -16.18
N ARG A 97 -35.13 0.57 -14.94
CA ARG A 97 -36.10 0.29 -13.85
C ARG A 97 -36.93 1.50 -13.36
N GLY A 98 -36.93 2.62 -14.07
CA GLY A 98 -37.74 3.80 -13.71
C GLY A 98 -37.07 4.84 -12.80
N TYR A 99 -35.75 4.76 -12.60
CA TYR A 99 -34.99 5.82 -11.93
C TYR A 99 -34.59 6.94 -12.90
N PRO A 100 -34.73 8.22 -12.52
CA PRO A 100 -34.35 9.37 -13.38
C PRO A 100 -32.84 9.63 -13.43
N GLN A 101 -32.03 8.94 -12.62
CA GLN A 101 -30.60 9.18 -12.44
C GLN A 101 -29.82 7.86 -12.36
N ALA A 102 -28.50 7.93 -12.56
CA ALA A 102 -27.61 6.78 -12.38
C ALA A 102 -27.70 6.24 -10.94
N TYR A 103 -27.62 4.91 -10.81
CA TYR A 103 -27.72 4.23 -9.53
C TYR A 103 -26.68 3.10 -9.44
N CYS A 104 -26.36 2.70 -8.22
CA CYS A 104 -25.53 1.53 -7.94
C CYS A 104 -26.38 0.27 -8.00
N VAL A 105 -26.01 -0.71 -8.84
CA VAL A 105 -26.76 -1.97 -9.01
C VAL A 105 -26.85 -2.77 -7.71
N ASP A 106 -25.75 -2.85 -6.96
CA ASP A 106 -25.68 -3.66 -5.74
C ASP A 106 -26.49 -3.09 -4.57
N CYS A 107 -26.46 -1.77 -4.38
CA CYS A 107 -27.11 -1.12 -3.24
C CYS A 107 -28.49 -0.52 -3.53
N ASP A 108 -28.91 -0.45 -4.79
CA ASP A 108 -30.12 0.26 -5.26
C ASP A 108 -30.19 1.73 -4.78
N GLN A 109 -29.04 2.41 -4.74
CA GLN A 109 -28.90 3.80 -4.31
C GLN A 109 -28.43 4.70 -5.44
N ALA A 110 -28.71 6.00 -5.35
CA ALA A 110 -28.18 7.00 -6.28
C ALA A 110 -26.64 6.90 -6.39
N TRP A 111 -26.14 6.90 -7.62
CA TRP A 111 -24.71 6.83 -7.92
C TRP A 111 -24.04 8.20 -7.77
N PRO A 112 -22.80 8.28 -7.25
CA PRO A 112 -22.07 7.22 -6.54
C PRO A 112 -22.74 6.92 -5.20
N CYS A 113 -22.87 5.62 -4.84
CA CYS A 113 -23.49 5.21 -3.58
C CYS A 113 -22.62 5.59 -2.37
N ALA A 114 -23.14 5.42 -1.15
CA ALA A 114 -22.44 5.82 0.08
C ALA A 114 -21.05 5.16 0.21
N THR A 115 -20.91 3.88 -0.15
CA THR A 115 -19.63 3.16 -0.10
C THR A 115 -18.61 3.74 -1.07
N VAL A 116 -18.99 3.94 -2.34
CA VAL A 116 -18.09 4.53 -3.35
C VAL A 116 -17.65 5.92 -2.94
N ARG A 117 -18.55 6.76 -2.40
CA ARG A 117 -18.20 8.08 -1.88
C ARG A 117 -17.23 8.00 -0.70
N ALA A 118 -17.46 7.08 0.23
CA ALA A 118 -16.58 6.90 1.38
C ALA A 118 -15.17 6.48 0.96
N VAL A 119 -15.04 5.51 0.05
CA VAL A 119 -13.74 5.08 -0.48
C VAL A 119 -13.07 6.22 -1.23
N THR A 120 -13.76 6.83 -2.18
CA THR A 120 -13.18 7.88 -3.02
C THR A 120 -12.87 9.17 -2.25
N ALA A 121 -13.45 9.40 -1.07
CA ALA A 121 -13.06 10.50 -0.19
C ALA A 121 -11.60 10.39 0.30
N HIS A 122 -11.05 9.19 0.36
CA HIS A 122 -9.69 8.94 0.86
C HIS A 122 -8.70 8.51 -0.22
N ILE A 123 -9.17 7.82 -1.27
CA ILE A 123 -8.32 7.27 -2.32
C ILE A 123 -8.79 7.74 -3.70
N ASP A 124 -7.85 8.12 -4.56
CA ASP A 124 -8.16 8.42 -5.96
C ASP A 124 -8.17 7.11 -6.76
N VAL A 125 -9.31 6.80 -7.36
CA VAL A 125 -9.58 5.56 -8.12
C VAL A 125 -9.51 5.77 -9.62
N THR A 126 -9.08 6.95 -10.07
CA THR A 126 -8.90 7.20 -11.50
C THR A 126 -7.85 6.24 -12.08
N PRO A 127 -8.13 5.58 -13.22
CA PRO A 127 -7.15 4.74 -13.89
C PRO A 127 -5.88 5.52 -14.19
N LYS A 128 -4.72 4.84 -14.16
CA LYS A 128 -3.45 5.44 -14.54
C LYS A 128 -3.47 5.79 -16.03
N GLU A 129 -3.09 7.00 -16.38
CA GLU A 129 -2.88 7.38 -17.79
C GLU A 129 -1.68 6.60 -18.33
N ASN A 130 -1.85 5.97 -19.50
CA ASN A 130 -0.81 5.20 -20.20
C ASN A 130 0.29 6.10 -20.76
#